data_AF-A0A0S7X4S1-F1
#
_entry.id   AF-A0A0S7X4S1-F1
#
_cell.length_a   1.000
_cell.length_b   1.000
_cell.length_c   1.000
_cell.angle_alpha   90.00
_cell.angle_beta   90.00
_cell.angle_gamma   90.00
#
_symmetry.space_group_name_H-M   'P 1'
#
loop_
_entity.id
_entity.type
_entity.pdbx_description
1 polymer ?
#
loop_
_entity_poly.entity_id
_entity_poly.type
_entity_poly.pdbx_seq_one_letter_code
_entity_poly.pdbx_strand_id
1 'polypeptide(L)'
;MGKNRLKAGGRAQHVKISFERGRTGNGMLTQTKVFSISSKTLDEQKIKPNRTANNKRTNRGQDDYLLRLGKKYRIVTQRVNRGKTSCCSALLSIERTGVVKIEEWQGNFPPQFSLT
;
A
#
# COMPACT_ATOMS: atom_id res chain seq x y z
N MET A 1 1.71 -22.86 17.24
CA MET A 1 1.76 -21.44 16.80
C MET A 1 3.17 -20.90 17.03
N GLY A 2 4.04 -21.02 16.02
CA GLY A 2 5.46 -20.64 16.14
C GLY A 2 5.63 -19.12 16.05
N LYS A 3 6.23 -18.53 17.08
CA LYS A 3 6.65 -17.11 17.09
C LYS A 3 7.82 -16.95 16.13
N ASN A 4 7.60 -16.37 14.95
CA ASN A 4 8.67 -15.90 14.07
C ASN A 4 9.36 -14.69 14.73
N ARG A 5 10.25 -14.94 15.69
CA ARG A 5 11.20 -13.95 16.18
C ARG A 5 12.24 -13.74 15.08
N LEU A 6 12.21 -12.57 14.42
CA LEU A 6 13.30 -12.14 13.55
C LEU A 6 14.60 -12.17 14.36
N LYS A 7 15.60 -12.94 13.91
CA LYS A 7 16.94 -12.96 14.53
C LYS A 7 17.52 -11.55 14.46
N ALA A 8 18.01 -11.04 15.59
CA ALA A 8 18.78 -9.81 15.63
C ALA A 8 19.94 -9.90 14.61
N GLY A 9 19.99 -8.97 13.66
CA GLY A 9 20.96 -8.96 12.55
C GLY A 9 20.37 -9.25 11.16
N GLY A 10 19.10 -9.64 11.04
CA GLY A 10 18.45 -9.76 9.73
C GLY A 10 18.16 -8.39 9.11
N ARG A 11 18.93 -7.97 8.10
CA ARG A 11 18.60 -6.78 7.29
C ARG A 11 17.23 -7.04 6.62
N ALA A 12 16.22 -6.27 7.01
CA ALA A 12 14.91 -6.32 6.36
C ALA A 12 15.11 -6.01 4.87
N GLN A 13 14.67 -6.91 3.98
CA GLN A 13 14.79 -6.69 2.54
C GLN A 13 13.61 -5.89 1.97
N HIS A 14 12.49 -5.87 2.71
CA HIS A 14 11.23 -5.26 2.32
C HIS A 14 10.56 -4.59 3.54
N VAL A 15 9.82 -3.52 3.28
CA VAL A 15 8.81 -2.99 4.21
C VAL A 15 7.45 -3.49 3.77
N LYS A 16 6.66 -4.01 4.72
CA LYS A 16 5.27 -4.36 4.47
C LYS A 16 4.39 -3.15 4.68
N ILE A 17 3.62 -2.77 3.66
CA ILE A 17 2.58 -1.75 3.74
C ILE A 17 1.23 -2.40 3.47
N SER A 18 0.26 -2.13 4.33
CA SER A 18 -1.04 -2.77 4.27
C SER A 18 -2.15 -1.75 4.04
N PHE A 19 -3.08 -2.06 3.13
CA PHE A 19 -4.24 -1.23 2.82
C PHE A 19 -5.53 -2.00 3.07
N GLU A 20 -6.54 -1.31 3.62
CA GLU A 20 -7.89 -1.85 3.64
C GLU A 20 -8.45 -1.91 2.22
N ARG A 21 -9.05 -3.06 1.88
CA ARG A 21 -9.72 -3.27 0.60
C ARG A 21 -11.21 -3.48 0.82
N GLY A 22 -11.99 -2.98 -0.14
CA GLY A 22 -13.37 -3.41 -0.30
C GLY A 22 -14.38 -2.41 0.23
N ARG A 23 -15.58 -2.92 0.55
CA ARG A 23 -16.71 -2.07 0.93
C ARG A 23 -16.72 -1.78 2.42
N THR A 24 -16.56 -0.52 2.84
CA THR A 24 -16.65 -0.12 4.25
C THR A 24 -18.09 -0.18 4.77
N GLY A 25 -18.29 0.06 6.08
CA GLY A 25 -19.62 0.04 6.73
C GLY A 25 -20.67 0.89 6.03
N ASN A 26 -20.24 2.02 5.46
CA ASN A 26 -21.12 3.01 4.83
C ASN A 26 -21.35 2.77 3.34
N GLY A 27 -20.97 1.60 2.81
CA GLY A 27 -21.17 1.23 1.39
C GLY A 27 -20.10 1.76 0.44
N MET A 28 -19.10 2.50 0.94
CA MET A 28 -17.99 3.04 0.14
C MET A 28 -17.03 1.92 -0.27
N LEU A 29 -16.72 1.81 -1.56
CA LEU A 29 -15.73 0.87 -2.10
C LEU A 29 -14.36 1.54 -2.21
N THR A 30 -13.35 0.97 -1.57
CA THR A 30 -11.96 1.41 -1.68
C THR A 30 -11.15 0.46 -2.55
N GLN A 31 -10.38 1.01 -3.47
CA GLN A 31 -9.43 0.30 -4.33
C GLN A 31 -8.07 1.00 -4.30
N THR A 32 -7.01 0.24 -4.05
CA THR A 32 -5.63 0.76 -4.02
C THR A 32 -4.77 0.02 -5.04
N LYS A 33 -3.91 0.77 -5.74
CA LYS A 33 -2.88 0.25 -6.64
C LYS A 33 -1.54 0.84 -6.21
N VAL A 34 -0.51 0.02 -6.23
CA VAL A 34 0.86 0.42 -5.90
C VAL A 34 1.77 0.13 -7.08
N PHE A 35 2.64 1.08 -7.42
CA PHE A 35 3.58 1.00 -8.53
C PHE A 35 4.98 1.25 -8.00
N SER A 36 5.96 0.44 -8.39
CA SER A 36 7.38 0.77 -8.18
C SER A 36 7.88 1.65 -9.32
N ILE A 37 8.66 2.67 -8.99
CA ILE A 37 9.26 3.58 -9.97
C ILE A 37 10.72 3.18 -10.16
N SER A 38 11.12 2.97 -11.42
CA SER A 38 12.51 2.74 -11.79
C SER A 38 13.32 4.02 -11.60
N SER A 39 14.43 3.96 -10.86
CA SER A 39 15.31 5.13 -10.70
C SER A 39 16.09 5.50 -11.97
N LYS A 40 16.16 4.58 -12.95
CA LYS A 40 16.91 4.78 -14.20
C LYS A 40 16.02 5.26 -15.34
N THR A 41 14.84 4.66 -15.48
CA THR A 41 13.94 4.90 -16.61
C THR A 41 12.70 5.70 -16.21
N LEU A 42 12.45 5.90 -14.91
CA LEU A 42 11.23 6.49 -14.36
C LEU A 42 9.94 5.72 -14.67
N ASP A 43 10.05 4.54 -15.29
CA ASP A 43 8.90 3.69 -15.59
C ASP A 43 8.19 3.21 -14.32
N GLU A 44 6.87 3.20 -14.38
CA GLU A 44 6.01 2.67 -13.34
C GLU A 44 5.69 1.18 -13.61
N GLN A 45 6.04 0.32 -12.65
CA GLN A 45 5.66 -1.10 -12.69
C GLN A 45 4.66 -1.42 -11.59
N LYS A 46 3.47 -1.89 -11.97
CA LYS A 46 2.42 -2.25 -11.01
C LYS A 46 2.83 -3.44 -10.15
N ILE A 47 2.72 -3.28 -8.84
CA ILE A 47 2.98 -4.33 -7.86
C ILE A 47 1.67 -5.04 -7.54
N LYS A 48 1.73 -6.37 -7.50
CA LYS A 48 0.58 -7.19 -7.07
C LYS A 48 0.57 -7.26 -5.54
N PRO A 49 -0.59 -7.04 -4.88
CA PRO A 49 -0.71 -7.27 -3.45
C PRO A 49 -0.74 -8.76 -3.13
N ASN A 50 -0.22 -9.09 -1.95
CA ASN A 50 -0.54 -10.32 -1.24
C ASN A 50 -1.89 -10.13 -0.55
N ARG A 51 -2.92 -10.78 -1.08
CA ARG A 51 -4.29 -10.63 -0.59
C ARG A 51 -4.54 -11.57 0.57
N THR A 52 -4.77 -11.02 1.75
CA THR A 52 -5.32 -11.76 2.90
C THR A 52 -6.84 -11.64 2.86
N ALA A 53 -7.52 -12.71 2.48
CA ALA A 53 -8.97 -12.72 2.35
C ALA A 53 -9.62 -12.53 3.72
N ASN A 54 -10.40 -11.45 3.90
CA ASN A 54 -11.12 -11.21 5.15
C ASN A 54 -12.60 -10.92 4.87
N ASN A 55 -13.41 -11.99 4.87
CA ASN A 55 -14.86 -12.01 4.72
C ASN A 55 -15.43 -11.81 3.30
N LYS A 56 -15.81 -12.92 2.65
CA LYS A 56 -16.47 -12.97 1.33
C LYS A 56 -17.84 -12.25 1.31
N ARG A 57 -18.57 -12.21 2.43
CA ARG A 57 -19.93 -11.65 2.51
C ARG A 57 -19.95 -10.13 2.41
N THR A 58 -18.92 -9.47 2.94
CA THR A 58 -18.80 -8.00 2.93
C THR A 58 -17.83 -7.49 1.86
N ASN A 59 -17.20 -8.39 1.09
CA ASN A 59 -16.10 -8.10 0.17
C ASN A 59 -15.05 -7.18 0.82
N ARG A 60 -14.74 -7.41 2.10
CA ARG A 60 -13.69 -6.70 2.83
C ARG A 60 -12.40 -7.50 2.76
N GLY A 61 -11.30 -6.89 3.15
CA GLY A 61 -10.02 -7.56 3.20
C GLY A 61 -8.88 -6.59 3.42
N GLN A 62 -7.68 -7.14 3.38
CA GLN A 62 -6.45 -6.39 3.44
C GLN A 62 -5.58 -6.77 2.24
N ASP A 63 -5.01 -5.76 1.62
CA ASP A 63 -4.03 -5.90 0.54
C ASP A 63 -2.66 -5.51 1.10
N ASP A 64 -1.78 -6.50 1.21
CA ASP A 64 -0.43 -6.33 1.73
C ASP A 64 0.57 -6.20 0.58
N TYR A 65 1.44 -5.19 0.64
CA TYR A 65 2.49 -4.97 -0.35
C TYR A 65 3.87 -5.08 0.30
N LEU A 66 4.74 -5.90 -0.29
CA LEU A 66 6.14 -6.02 0.12
C LEU A 66 7.01 -5.12 -0.75
N LEU A 67 7.39 -3.97 -0.20
CA LEU A 67 8.09 -2.93 -0.92
C LEU A 67 9.59 -3.00 -0.61
N ARG A 68 10.42 -3.16 -1.65
CA ARG A 68 11.89 -3.18 -1.52
C ARG A 68 12.43 -1.86 -0.99
N LEU A 69 13.45 -1.96 -0.14
CA LEU A 69 14.20 -0.82 0.35
C LEU A 69 14.96 -0.09 -0.76
N GLY A 70 15.22 1.20 -0.56
CA GLY A 70 15.96 2.06 -1.49
C GLY A 70 15.22 2.38 -2.79
N LYS A 71 13.89 2.22 -2.82
CA LYS A 71 13.07 2.45 -4.02
C LYS A 71 11.97 3.48 -3.77
N LYS A 72 11.50 4.09 -4.85
CA LYS A 72 10.32 4.95 -4.88
C LYS A 72 9.10 4.19 -5.36
N TYR A 73 7.94 4.59 -4.85
CA TYR A 73 6.66 3.96 -5.16
C TYR A 73 5.59 5.02 -5.33
N ARG A 74 4.71 4.82 -6.30
CA ARG A 74 3.47 5.59 -6.43
C ARG A 74 2.31 4.76 -5.91
N ILE A 75 1.52 5.33 -5.01
CA ILE A 75 0.27 4.74 -4.55
C ILE A 75 -0.89 5.54 -5.11
N VAL A 76 -1.84 4.86 -5.73
CA VAL A 76 -3.09 5.45 -6.20
C VAL A 76 -4.25 4.79 -5.47
N THR A 77 -5.04 5.58 -4.75
CA THR A 77 -6.23 5.10 -4.04
C THR A 77 -7.48 5.77 -4.60
N GLN A 78 -8.49 4.96 -4.88
CA GLN A 78 -9.80 5.39 -5.36
C GLN A 78 -10.86 4.95 -4.35
N ARG A 79 -11.75 5.88 -4.01
CA ARG A 79 -12.93 5.65 -3.18
C ARG A 79 -14.18 5.96 -4.00
N VAL A 80 -15.11 5.02 -4.05
CA VAL A 80 -16.39 5.18 -4.75
C VAL A 80 -17.50 5.07 -3.73
N ASN A 81 -18.31 6.12 -3.59
CA ASN A 81 -19.45 6.15 -2.68
C ASN A 81 -20.65 6.86 -3.34
N ARG A 82 -21.79 6.18 -3.45
CA ARG A 82 -23.05 6.73 -4.02
C ARG A 82 -22.85 7.48 -5.35
N GLY A 83 -22.08 6.90 -6.27
CA GLY A 83 -21.78 7.50 -7.59
C GLY A 83 -20.70 8.59 -7.59
N LYS A 84 -20.26 9.08 -6.43
CA LYS A 84 -19.12 10.00 -6.33
C LYS A 84 -17.82 9.22 -6.22
N THR A 85 -16.83 9.65 -7.00
CA THR A 85 -15.48 9.08 -6.99
C THR A 85 -14.50 10.11 -6.43
N SER A 86 -13.72 9.70 -5.44
CA SER A 86 -12.60 10.49 -4.90
C SER A 86 -11.32 9.72 -5.12
N CYS A 87 -10.29 10.40 -5.62
CA CYS A 87 -8.98 9.81 -5.86
C CYS A 87 -7.90 10.54 -5.05
N CYS A 88 -6.85 9.81 -4.69
CA CYS A 88 -5.58 10.37 -4.26
C CYS A 88 -4.39 9.60 -4.86
N SER A 89 -3.29 10.30 -5.03
CA SER A 89 -2.00 9.76 -5.44
C SER A 89 -0.94 10.21 -4.43
N ALA A 90 -0.03 9.32 -4.07
CA ALA A 90 1.11 9.66 -3.22
C ALA A 90 2.39 9.04 -3.75
N LEU A 91 3.47 9.82 -3.73
CA LEU A 91 4.82 9.36 -4.00
C LEU A 91 5.49 9.04 -2.65
N LEU A 92 5.90 7.79 -2.51
CA LEU A 92 6.67 7.30 -1.37
C LEU A 92 8.11 7.03 -1.76
N SER A 93 9.04 7.28 -0.84
CA SER A 93 10.37 6.69 -0.87
C SER A 93 10.59 5.82 0.36
N ILE A 94 11.21 4.66 0.14
CA ILE A 94 11.63 3.77 1.21
C ILE A 94 13.14 3.81 1.27
N GLU A 95 13.67 4.31 2.37
CA GLU A 95 15.10 4.39 2.58
C GLU A 95 15.72 3.00 2.76
N ARG A 96 17.04 2.90 2.59
CA ARG A 96 17.79 1.65 2.85
C ARG A 96 17.74 1.22 4.33
N THR A 97 17.33 2.11 5.21
CA THR A 97 17.10 1.89 6.65
C THR A 97 15.73 1.30 6.95
N GLY A 98 14.81 1.27 5.97
CA GLY A 98 13.42 0.87 6.18
C GLY A 98 12.46 2.01 6.51
N VAL A 99 12.96 3.24 6.68
CA VAL A 99 12.12 4.43 6.89
C VAL A 99 11.30 4.71 5.63
N VAL A 100 9.99 4.90 5.79
CA VAL A 100 9.06 5.29 4.71
C VAL A 100 8.81 6.79 4.79
N LYS A 101 9.08 7.51 3.71
CA LYS A 101 8.83 8.95 3.56
C LYS A 101 7.77 9.18 2.48
N ILE A 102 6.81 10.04 2.77
CA ILE A 102 5.87 10.56 1.77
C ILE A 102 6.54 11.80 1.17
N GLU A 103 6.92 11.74 -0.10
CA GLU A 103 7.58 12.85 -0.81
C GLU A 103 6.56 13.85 -1.35
N GLU A 104 5.48 13.33 -1.93
CA GLU A 104 4.44 14.13 -2.54
C GLU A 104 3.08 13.47 -2.33
N TRP A 105 2.05 14.29 -2.19
CA TRP A 105 0.67 13.86 -2.14
C TRP A 105 -0.21 14.79 -2.95
N GLN A 106 -1.14 14.21 -3.70
CA GLN A 106 -2.17 14.91 -4.45
C GLN A 106 -3.52 14.22 -4.27
N GLY A 107 -4.59 15.00 -4.17
CA GLY A 107 -5.98 14.52 -4.26
C GLY A 107 -6.83 14.84 -3.04
N ASN A 108 -7.96 14.12 -2.92
CA ASN A 108 -9.06 14.50 -2.04
C ASN A 108 -8.85 14.11 -0.56
N PHE A 109 -7.93 13.19 -0.29
CA PHE A 109 -7.66 12.66 1.04
C PHE A 109 -6.23 12.10 1.09
N PRO A 110 -5.56 12.08 2.26
CA PRO A 110 -4.25 11.48 2.40
C PRO A 110 -4.31 9.95 2.26
N PRO A 111 -3.27 9.30 1.69
CA PRO A 111 -3.20 7.85 1.63
C PRO A 111 -3.25 7.27 3.06
N GLN A 112 -4.10 6.28 3.29
CA GLN A 112 -4.23 5.60 4.58
C GLN A 112 -3.60 4.22 4.46
N PHE A 113 -2.55 3.97 5.24
CA PHE A 113 -1.89 2.67 5.29
C PHE A 113 -1.27 2.41 6.66
N SER A 114 -1.04 1.14 6.96
CA SER A 114 -0.33 0.71 8.16
C SER A 114 0.98 0.04 7.78
N LEU A 115 2.05 0.41 8.49
CA LEU A 115 3.33 -0.28 8.44
C LEU A 115 3.27 -1.50 9.37
N THR A 116 3.79 -2.63 8.92
CA THR A 116 3.77 -3.90 9.70
C THR A 116 5.13 -4.57 9.68
#